data_AF-A0A6P8YUX3-F1
#
_entry.id   AF-A0A6P8YUX3-F1
#
_cell.length_a   1.000
_cell.length_b   1.000
_cell.length_c   1.000
_cell.angle_alpha   90.00
_cell.angle_beta   90.00
_cell.angle_gamma   90.00
#
_symmetry.space_group_name_H-M   'P 1'
#
loop_
_entity.id
_entity.type
_entity.pdbx_description
1 polymer ?
#
loop_
_entity_poly.entity_id
_entity_poly.type
_entity_poly.pdbx_seq_one_letter_code
_entity_poly.pdbx_strand_id
1 'polypeptide(L)'
;MLKNMPLFNKRSAKKEADSVPVLGGLGDTNGHNGDLDGGRYGGERELLHNQSAPPTPQRQPLVFHCQQAHGSPTGLICGFSTVRELYQKISECYDFPPDDILFCTLNTHKVDMTKLLGGQIGLDDFIFVHRKGRPKEIEITKTEDALGLTITDNGSGYAFIKRIKEGSIIDSLQYVQVGDHIEKIDRVSVVGRRHFEVARMLKEIPKGATFTLRLVEPLKAGFSNIGPRSGPRQSKGYGNGKGTLRLRGNGPAQIEELPDASMQLAIDNINASLENFMGINDTELATQIWEKAEGKSNSMDFAEAIDNSDLEEFGFTDDFIIELWGMITDARDGRLKPK
;
A
#
# COMPACT_ATOMS: atom_id res chain seq x y z
N MET A 1 15.20 -21.12 -54.40
CA MET A 1 15.21 -22.55 -54.81
C MET A 1 16.37 -23.23 -54.09
N LEU A 2 16.25 -24.52 -53.73
CA LEU A 2 17.12 -25.33 -52.84
C LEU A 2 16.69 -25.22 -51.36
N LYS A 3 16.57 -26.26 -50.54
CA LYS A 3 16.67 -27.74 -50.65
C LYS A 3 16.08 -28.30 -49.33
N ASN A 4 15.45 -29.47 -49.39
CA ASN A 4 14.87 -30.21 -48.26
C ASN A 4 15.92 -30.85 -47.31
N MET A 5 15.43 -31.17 -46.09
CA MET A 5 15.87 -32.17 -45.08
C MET A 5 16.79 -31.71 -43.92
N PRO A 6 16.86 -32.42 -42.76
CA PRO A 6 15.79 -32.70 -41.80
C PRO A 6 16.22 -32.47 -40.32
N LEU A 7 15.24 -32.37 -39.41
CA LEU A 7 15.41 -32.23 -37.95
C LEU A 7 15.86 -33.55 -37.28
N PHE A 8 16.90 -33.47 -36.44
CA PHE A 8 17.44 -34.59 -35.67
C PHE A 8 16.71 -34.80 -34.32
N ASN A 9 16.27 -36.04 -34.15
CA ASN A 9 16.08 -36.89 -32.96
C ASN A 9 15.99 -36.31 -31.53
N LYS A 10 14.86 -36.65 -30.91
CA LYS A 10 14.66 -36.82 -29.46
C LYS A 10 15.58 -37.92 -28.90
N ARG A 11 16.19 -37.68 -27.73
CA ARG A 11 16.70 -38.75 -26.85
C ARG A 11 16.12 -38.59 -25.44
N SER A 12 15.52 -39.69 -24.99
CA SER A 12 14.95 -39.94 -23.67
C SER A 12 16.03 -40.12 -22.60
N ALA A 13 15.77 -39.63 -21.39
CA ALA A 13 16.56 -39.97 -20.20
C ALA A 13 15.97 -41.23 -19.53
N LYS A 14 16.84 -42.21 -19.28
CA LYS A 14 16.56 -43.49 -18.62
C LYS A 14 16.64 -43.35 -17.10
N LYS A 15 15.74 -44.05 -16.41
CA LYS A 15 15.84 -44.48 -15.01
C LYS A 15 16.99 -45.49 -14.86
N GLU A 16 17.69 -45.42 -13.73
CA GLU A 16 18.39 -46.56 -13.14
C GLU A 16 18.27 -46.49 -11.62
N ALA A 17 17.85 -47.61 -11.04
CA ALA A 17 17.86 -47.92 -9.63
C ALA A 17 18.90 -49.03 -9.45
N ASP A 18 19.63 -49.05 -8.33
CA ASP A 18 19.95 -50.32 -7.69
C ASP A 18 20.40 -50.20 -6.23
N SER A 19 20.23 -51.36 -5.58
CA SER A 19 20.21 -51.82 -4.20
C SER A 19 21.36 -51.55 -3.20
N VAL A 20 20.93 -51.56 -1.94
CA VAL A 20 21.50 -51.88 -0.60
C VAL A 20 22.76 -52.76 -0.52
N PRO A 21 23.47 -52.72 0.63
CA PRO A 21 23.49 -53.93 1.48
C PRO A 21 23.33 -53.70 3.00
N VAL A 22 22.97 -54.80 3.66
CA VAL A 22 22.63 -55.03 5.08
C VAL A 22 23.84 -55.54 5.88
N LEU A 23 23.90 -55.20 7.17
CA LEU A 23 24.58 -55.93 8.28
C LEU A 23 23.90 -55.46 9.59
N GLY A 24 23.48 -56.25 10.59
CA GLY A 24 23.48 -57.70 10.80
C GLY A 24 24.01 -58.08 12.20
N GLY A 25 23.14 -58.13 13.23
CA GLY A 25 23.24 -58.97 14.45
C GLY A 25 23.82 -58.37 15.75
N LEU A 26 23.53 -58.86 16.98
CA LEU A 26 22.66 -59.93 17.52
C LEU A 26 22.73 -59.92 19.09
N GLY A 27 21.67 -60.38 19.78
CA GLY A 27 21.66 -61.02 21.12
C GLY A 27 21.57 -60.12 22.37
N ASP A 28 20.96 -60.49 23.51
CA ASP A 28 20.15 -61.66 23.91
C ASP A 28 19.60 -61.45 25.35
N THR A 29 18.34 -61.86 25.56
CA THR A 29 17.70 -62.57 26.71
C THR A 29 17.82 -62.21 28.22
N ASN A 30 16.74 -62.62 28.91
CA ASN A 30 16.48 -62.86 30.36
C ASN A 30 15.99 -61.65 31.18
N GLY A 31 14.83 -61.62 31.85
CA GLY A 31 13.90 -62.67 32.28
C GLY A 31 14.21 -63.16 33.70
N HIS A 32 13.47 -62.70 34.73
CA HIS A 32 13.19 -63.43 35.99
C HIS A 32 12.01 -62.82 36.80
N ASN A 33 11.29 -63.73 37.47
CA ASN A 33 9.95 -63.66 38.08
C ASN A 33 9.89 -63.18 39.56
N GLY A 34 8.65 -62.97 40.04
CA GLY A 34 8.20 -63.21 41.44
C GLY A 34 7.32 -62.08 41.99
N ASP A 35 5.99 -62.13 41.87
CA ASP A 35 4.97 -62.73 42.77
C ASP A 35 4.64 -61.96 44.08
N LEU A 36 3.36 -61.52 44.15
CA LEU A 36 2.39 -61.48 45.25
C LEU A 36 2.72 -60.74 46.58
N ASP A 37 1.92 -59.71 46.94
CA ASP A 37 0.83 -59.79 47.95
C ASP A 37 0.27 -58.38 48.36
N GLY A 38 -1.05 -58.33 48.59
CA GLY A 38 -1.69 -57.61 49.71
C GLY A 38 -1.71 -56.08 49.83
N GLY A 39 -2.85 -55.46 49.50
CA GLY A 39 -3.60 -54.71 50.53
C GLY A 39 -3.65 -53.17 50.54
N ARG A 40 -4.88 -52.65 50.39
CA ARG A 40 -5.54 -51.54 51.13
C ARG A 40 -5.27 -50.05 50.77
N TYR A 41 -6.37 -49.45 50.29
CA TYR A 41 -7.03 -48.18 50.70
C TYR A 41 -6.25 -46.85 50.78
N GLY A 42 -6.78 -45.86 50.04
CA GLY A 42 -6.59 -44.41 50.20
C GLY A 42 -5.85 -43.82 48.99
N GLY A 43 -6.38 -42.95 48.14
CA GLY A 43 -7.48 -42.03 48.30
C GLY A 43 -7.03 -40.58 48.13
N GLU A 44 -6.26 -40.24 47.09
CA GLU A 44 -6.03 -38.85 46.69
C GLU A 44 -6.18 -38.71 45.17
N ARG A 45 -7.30 -38.10 44.77
CA ARG A 45 -7.56 -37.67 43.39
C ARG A 45 -6.83 -36.35 43.17
N GLU A 46 -5.74 -36.36 42.41
CA GLU A 46 -5.28 -35.16 41.72
C GLU A 46 -6.33 -34.78 40.67
N LEU A 47 -7.09 -33.74 40.99
CA LEU A 47 -8.00 -33.08 40.06
C LEU A 47 -7.15 -32.36 39.01
N LEU A 48 -6.91 -33.03 37.87
CA LEU A 48 -6.46 -32.42 36.63
C LEU A 48 -7.50 -31.38 36.20
N HIS A 49 -7.24 -30.14 36.60
CA HIS A 49 -8.04 -28.98 36.27
C HIS A 49 -7.73 -28.61 34.81
N ASN A 50 -8.47 -29.22 33.88
CA ASN A 50 -8.43 -28.89 32.47
C ASN A 50 -9.10 -27.51 32.28
N GLN A 51 -8.35 -26.43 32.54
CA GLN A 51 -8.72 -25.08 32.17
C GLN A 51 -8.61 -24.97 30.65
N SER A 52 -9.70 -25.32 29.97
CA SER A 52 -9.95 -24.83 28.62
C SER A 52 -9.94 -23.30 28.69
N ALA A 53 -8.91 -22.69 28.10
CA ALA A 53 -8.83 -21.25 27.92
C ALA A 53 -10.15 -20.76 27.30
N PRO A 54 -10.71 -19.62 27.77
CA PRO A 54 -11.91 -19.08 27.16
C PRO A 54 -11.64 -18.85 25.67
N PRO A 55 -12.59 -19.15 24.77
CA PRO A 55 -12.42 -18.87 23.35
C PRO A 55 -12.17 -17.36 23.24
N THR A 56 -10.97 -17.01 22.75
CA THR A 56 -10.68 -15.64 22.31
C THR A 56 -11.84 -15.19 21.44
N PRO A 57 -12.52 -14.08 21.74
CA PRO A 57 -13.62 -13.61 20.91
C PRO A 57 -13.07 -13.43 19.50
N GLN A 58 -13.50 -14.30 18.58
CA GLN A 58 -13.18 -14.19 17.17
C GLN A 58 -13.81 -12.88 16.70
N ARG A 59 -12.99 -11.82 16.67
CA ARG A 59 -13.39 -10.55 16.05
C ARG A 59 -13.80 -10.91 14.63
N GLN A 60 -15.05 -10.63 14.29
CA GLN A 60 -15.55 -10.87 12.94
C GLN A 60 -14.64 -10.13 11.95
N PRO A 61 -14.27 -10.76 10.83
CA PRO A 61 -13.38 -10.13 9.87
C PRO A 61 -14.06 -8.86 9.31
N LEU A 62 -13.30 -7.76 9.23
CA LEU A 62 -13.76 -6.55 8.59
C LEU A 62 -13.91 -6.82 7.09
N VAL A 63 -15.13 -6.70 6.57
CA VAL A 63 -15.46 -6.94 5.17
C VAL A 63 -15.71 -5.60 4.49
N PHE A 64 -15.04 -5.37 3.37
CA PHE A 64 -15.17 -4.17 2.56
C PHE A 64 -15.76 -4.51 1.20
N HIS A 65 -16.54 -3.59 0.66
CA HIS A 65 -17.06 -3.68 -0.69
C HIS A 65 -16.06 -3.06 -1.65
N CYS A 66 -15.83 -3.70 -2.80
CA CYS A 66 -14.97 -3.15 -3.84
C CYS A 66 -15.57 -3.29 -5.25
N GLN A 67 -15.12 -2.48 -6.19
CA GLN A 67 -15.47 -2.54 -7.60
C GLN A 67 -14.30 -2.06 -8.48
N GLN A 68 -14.15 -2.60 -9.69
CA GLN A 68 -13.25 -2.03 -10.67
C GLN A 68 -13.81 -0.68 -11.14
N ALA A 69 -12.98 0.37 -11.15
CA ALA A 69 -13.39 1.73 -11.47
C ALA A 69 -13.95 1.89 -12.89
N HIS A 70 -13.50 1.04 -13.83
CA HIS A 70 -14.01 1.00 -15.20
C HIS A 70 -15.29 0.15 -15.38
N GLY A 71 -15.75 -0.51 -14.30
CA GLY A 71 -16.96 -1.32 -14.26
C GLY A 71 -16.70 -2.81 -14.00
N SER A 72 -17.31 -3.34 -12.95
CA SER A 72 -17.42 -4.77 -12.64
C SER A 72 -18.63 -5.03 -11.74
N PRO A 73 -19.05 -6.28 -11.49
CA PRO A 73 -19.85 -6.60 -10.32
C PRO A 73 -19.14 -6.16 -9.02
N THR A 74 -19.91 -5.98 -7.94
CA THR A 74 -19.36 -5.70 -6.61
C THR A 74 -18.72 -6.95 -6.01
N GLY A 75 -17.48 -6.81 -5.55
CA GLY A 75 -16.72 -7.82 -4.83
C GLY A 75 -16.73 -7.55 -3.32
N LEU A 76 -16.46 -8.60 -2.55
CA LEU A 76 -16.29 -8.53 -1.10
C LEU A 76 -14.88 -9.00 -0.75
N ILE A 77 -14.15 -8.17 -0.02
CA ILE A 77 -12.77 -8.45 0.38
C ILE A 77 -12.61 -8.27 1.89
N CYS A 78 -11.75 -9.08 2.51
CA CYS A 78 -11.46 -9.03 3.94
C CYS A 78 -10.06 -9.60 4.22
N GLY A 79 -9.58 -9.45 5.46
CA GLY A 79 -8.34 -10.09 5.91
C GLY A 79 -7.06 -9.50 5.31
N PHE A 80 -7.00 -8.17 5.21
CA PHE A 80 -5.80 -7.42 4.83
C PHE A 80 -5.43 -6.42 5.93
N SER A 81 -4.13 -6.18 6.07
CA SER A 81 -3.53 -5.30 7.06
C SER A 81 -2.57 -4.27 6.45
N THR A 82 -2.25 -4.41 5.17
CA THR A 82 -1.40 -3.49 4.40
C THR A 82 -2.03 -3.20 3.04
N VAL A 83 -1.57 -2.13 2.37
CA VAL A 83 -2.02 -1.82 1.00
C VAL A 83 -1.66 -2.94 0.02
N ARG A 84 -0.50 -3.59 0.22
CA ARG A 84 -0.08 -4.74 -0.60
C ARG A 84 -1.04 -5.91 -0.46
N GLU A 85 -1.45 -6.25 0.76
CA GLU A 85 -2.43 -7.30 1.02
C GLU A 85 -3.81 -6.91 0.49
N LEU A 86 -4.21 -5.64 0.60
CA LEU A 86 -5.43 -5.13 0.01
C LEU A 86 -5.45 -5.38 -1.52
N TYR A 87 -4.35 -5.04 -2.20
CA TYR A 87 -4.23 -5.25 -3.65
C TYR A 87 -4.24 -6.72 -4.02
N GLN A 88 -3.61 -7.57 -3.21
CA GLN A 88 -3.68 -9.02 -3.38
C GLN A 88 -5.12 -9.54 -3.24
N LYS A 89 -5.89 -9.06 -2.25
CA LYS A 89 -7.30 -9.47 -2.06
C LYS A 89 -8.21 -9.00 -3.18
N ILE A 90 -7.98 -7.80 -3.71
CA ILE A 90 -8.71 -7.29 -4.88
C ILE A 90 -8.37 -8.11 -6.13
N SER A 91 -7.09 -8.41 -6.33
CA SER A 91 -6.57 -9.24 -7.42
C SER A 91 -7.21 -10.64 -7.41
N GLU A 92 -7.27 -11.29 -6.25
CA GLU A 92 -7.95 -12.59 -6.06
C GLU A 92 -9.46 -12.50 -6.35
N CYS A 93 -10.12 -11.41 -5.94
CA CYS A 93 -11.55 -11.22 -6.11
C CYS A 93 -11.98 -11.09 -7.59
N TYR A 94 -11.10 -10.56 -8.45
CA TYR A 94 -11.41 -10.23 -9.84
C TYR A 94 -10.56 -10.97 -10.88
N ASP A 95 -9.68 -11.88 -10.44
CA ASP A 95 -8.83 -12.72 -11.27
C ASP A 95 -7.96 -11.92 -12.27
N PHE A 96 -7.12 -11.03 -11.73
CA PHE A 96 -6.10 -10.33 -12.51
C PHE A 96 -4.83 -10.09 -11.67
N PRO A 97 -3.64 -9.88 -12.26
CA PRO A 97 -2.39 -9.70 -11.49
C PRO A 97 -2.39 -8.45 -10.59
N PRO A 98 -1.83 -8.47 -9.37
CA PRO A 98 -1.79 -7.29 -8.50
C PRO A 98 -1.05 -6.11 -9.14
N ASP A 99 -0.07 -6.39 -9.99
CA ASP A 99 0.69 -5.40 -10.77
C ASP A 99 -0.15 -4.64 -11.81
N ASP A 100 -1.39 -5.06 -12.07
CA ASP A 100 -2.34 -4.29 -12.87
C ASP A 100 -2.99 -3.15 -12.08
N ILE A 101 -2.90 -3.13 -10.73
CA ILE A 101 -3.53 -2.09 -9.91
C ILE A 101 -2.64 -0.85 -9.89
N LEU A 102 -3.18 0.27 -10.37
CA LEU A 102 -2.52 1.57 -10.26
C LEU A 102 -2.73 2.15 -8.86
N PHE A 103 -3.99 2.36 -8.46
CA PHE A 103 -4.35 2.92 -7.15
C PHE A 103 -5.82 2.62 -6.83
N CYS A 104 -6.25 2.99 -5.64
CA CYS A 104 -7.65 2.91 -5.22
C CYS A 104 -8.18 4.29 -4.83
N THR A 105 -9.46 4.52 -5.14
CA THR A 105 -10.23 5.65 -4.62
C THR A 105 -11.35 5.15 -3.73
N LEU A 106 -11.75 5.93 -2.73
CA LEU A 106 -12.81 5.61 -1.79
C LEU A 106 -14.10 6.32 -2.19
N ASN A 107 -15.21 5.58 -2.26
CA ASN A 107 -16.56 6.07 -2.53
C ASN A 107 -16.79 6.74 -3.90
N THR A 108 -15.83 6.63 -4.82
CA THR A 108 -15.96 7.14 -6.20
C THR A 108 -15.17 6.28 -7.18
N HIS A 109 -15.78 5.98 -8.33
CA HIS A 109 -15.12 5.30 -9.45
C HIS A 109 -14.34 6.28 -10.34
N LYS A 110 -14.51 7.59 -10.15
CA LYS A 110 -13.79 8.61 -10.90
C LYS A 110 -12.36 8.71 -10.41
N VAL A 111 -11.47 9.15 -11.28
CA VAL A 111 -10.11 9.56 -10.90
C VAL A 111 -10.22 10.89 -10.15
N ASP A 112 -10.53 10.80 -8.86
CA ASP A 112 -10.65 11.92 -7.94
C ASP A 112 -9.60 11.76 -6.84
N MET A 113 -8.54 12.56 -6.94
CA MET A 113 -7.40 12.48 -6.04
C MET A 113 -7.71 12.98 -4.62
N THR A 114 -8.84 13.66 -4.40
CA THR A 114 -9.32 14.00 -3.05
C THR A 114 -9.91 12.80 -2.32
N LYS A 115 -10.24 11.74 -3.07
CA LYS A 115 -10.74 10.46 -2.58
C LYS A 115 -9.73 9.34 -2.75
N LEU A 116 -8.48 9.66 -3.04
CA LEU A 116 -7.40 8.68 -3.13
C LEU A 116 -7.22 7.98 -1.77
N LEU A 117 -7.01 6.66 -1.79
CA LEU A 117 -6.68 5.91 -0.59
C LEU A 117 -5.35 6.42 0.00
N GLY A 118 -5.42 7.08 1.15
CA GLY A 118 -4.28 7.67 1.87
C GLY A 118 -3.86 6.91 3.13
N GLY A 119 -4.08 5.59 3.19
CA GLY A 119 -3.75 4.75 4.35
C GLY A 119 -4.86 4.59 5.39
N GLN A 120 -5.99 5.27 5.22
CA GLN A 120 -7.18 5.08 6.08
C GLN A 120 -8.38 4.65 5.25
N ILE A 121 -9.18 3.72 5.78
CA ILE A 121 -10.40 3.20 5.16
C ILE A 121 -11.51 3.19 6.21
N GLY A 122 -12.52 4.03 6.05
CA GLY A 122 -13.71 3.98 6.90
C GLY A 122 -14.38 2.61 6.82
N LEU A 123 -14.96 2.13 7.93
CA LEU A 123 -15.52 0.77 7.99
C LEU A 123 -16.67 0.53 6.99
N ASP A 124 -17.35 1.59 6.56
CA ASP A 124 -18.42 1.55 5.56
C ASP A 124 -17.97 2.05 4.16
N ASP A 125 -16.67 2.31 3.97
CA ASP A 125 -16.17 2.82 2.69
C ASP A 125 -16.25 1.77 1.57
N PHE A 126 -16.55 2.28 0.38
CA PHE A 126 -16.56 1.49 -0.85
C PHE A 126 -15.26 1.72 -1.62
N ILE A 127 -14.53 0.65 -1.94
CA ILE A 127 -13.22 0.74 -2.58
C ILE A 127 -13.36 0.61 -4.11
N PHE A 128 -12.88 1.59 -4.87
CA PHE A 128 -12.79 1.52 -6.31
C PHE A 128 -11.35 1.32 -6.76
N VAL A 129 -11.07 0.23 -7.46
CA VAL A 129 -9.73 -0.09 -7.96
C VAL A 129 -9.53 0.42 -9.39
N HIS A 130 -8.50 1.24 -9.58
CA HIS A 130 -8.08 1.74 -10.89
C HIS A 130 -6.97 0.86 -11.44
N ARG A 131 -7.17 0.28 -12.62
CA ARG A 131 -6.24 -0.65 -13.25
C ARG A 131 -5.49 -0.01 -14.41
N LYS A 132 -4.30 -0.55 -14.72
CA LYS A 132 -3.49 -0.21 -15.89
C LYS A 132 -4.33 -0.31 -17.16
N GLY A 133 -4.39 0.81 -17.87
CA GLY A 133 -4.99 0.92 -19.18
C GLY A 133 -3.92 1.09 -20.25
N ARG A 134 -4.10 2.08 -21.11
CA ARG A 134 -3.28 2.25 -22.31
C ARG A 134 -1.94 2.92 -21.97
N PRO A 135 -0.81 2.36 -22.42
CA PRO A 135 0.46 3.05 -22.36
C PRO A 135 0.52 4.19 -23.39
N LYS A 136 1.14 5.30 -22.99
CA LYS A 136 1.39 6.50 -23.79
C LYS A 136 2.87 6.85 -23.67
N GLU A 137 3.42 7.47 -24.70
CA GLU A 137 4.80 7.94 -24.69
C GLU A 137 4.83 9.36 -25.27
N ILE A 138 5.45 10.29 -24.55
CA ILE A 138 5.48 11.70 -24.91
C ILE A 138 6.88 12.26 -24.72
N GLU A 139 7.34 13.04 -25.70
CA GLU A 139 8.57 13.81 -25.63
C GLU A 139 8.26 15.22 -25.10
N ILE A 140 9.03 15.69 -24.12
CA ILE A 140 8.82 16.94 -23.40
C ILE A 140 10.13 17.72 -23.36
N THR A 141 10.08 19.00 -23.74
CA THR A 141 11.21 19.92 -23.55
C THR A 141 11.00 20.71 -22.25
N LYS A 142 11.95 20.62 -21.32
CA LYS A 142 11.87 21.29 -20.02
C LYS A 142 12.23 22.77 -20.16
N THR A 143 11.24 23.63 -20.40
CA THR A 143 11.45 25.08 -20.62
C THR A 143 11.56 25.90 -19.33
N GLU A 144 11.15 25.35 -18.20
CA GLU A 144 11.14 25.97 -16.86
C GLU A 144 11.77 25.01 -15.84
N ASP A 145 12.11 25.52 -14.65
CA ASP A 145 12.74 24.71 -13.60
C ASP A 145 11.77 23.65 -13.04
N ALA A 146 10.48 23.96 -13.00
CA ALA A 146 9.42 23.07 -12.57
C ALA A 146 8.51 22.64 -13.74
N LEU A 147 8.18 21.35 -13.79
CA LEU A 147 7.23 20.82 -14.79
C LEU A 147 5.77 21.15 -14.43
N GLY A 148 5.48 21.45 -13.15
CA GLY A 148 4.12 21.62 -12.63
C GLY A 148 3.40 20.30 -12.32
N LEU A 149 4.16 19.28 -11.94
CA LEU A 149 3.63 17.99 -11.48
C LEU A 149 3.68 17.88 -9.97
N THR A 150 2.64 17.29 -9.40
CA THR A 150 2.66 16.77 -8.04
C THR A 150 2.47 15.25 -8.10
N ILE A 151 3.43 14.53 -7.54
CA ILE A 151 3.53 13.07 -7.64
C ILE A 151 3.16 12.43 -6.31
N THR A 152 2.50 11.28 -6.40
CA THR A 152 2.23 10.40 -5.26
C THR A 152 2.48 8.97 -5.71
N ASP A 153 2.40 8.00 -4.79
CA ASP A 153 2.49 6.58 -5.14
C ASP A 153 1.44 5.75 -4.40
N ASN A 154 1.36 4.48 -4.78
CA ASN A 154 0.40 3.54 -4.24
C ASN A 154 0.96 2.66 -3.10
N GLY A 155 2.14 2.98 -2.58
CA GLY A 155 2.85 2.15 -1.59
C GLY A 155 3.28 0.76 -2.10
N SER A 156 3.11 0.47 -3.39
CA SER A 156 3.38 -0.82 -4.02
C SER A 156 4.18 -0.70 -5.32
N GLY A 157 4.95 0.38 -5.45
CA GLY A 157 5.93 0.56 -6.53
C GLY A 157 5.45 1.32 -7.76
N TYR A 158 4.26 1.94 -7.73
CA TYR A 158 3.79 2.79 -8.83
C TYR A 158 3.59 4.23 -8.38
N ALA A 159 4.41 5.13 -8.93
CA ALA A 159 4.23 6.58 -8.82
C ALA A 159 3.30 7.09 -9.93
N PHE A 160 2.40 8.01 -9.59
CA PHE A 160 1.43 8.58 -10.54
C PHE A 160 1.17 10.06 -10.27
N ILE A 161 0.61 10.72 -11.27
CA ILE A 161 0.34 12.16 -11.24
C ILE A 161 -0.89 12.44 -10.38
N LYS A 162 -0.72 13.10 -9.23
CA LYS A 162 -1.81 13.50 -8.34
C LYS A 162 -2.39 14.86 -8.71
N ARG A 163 -1.55 15.80 -9.16
CA ARG A 163 -1.95 17.14 -9.59
C ARG A 163 -1.11 17.61 -10.76
N ILE A 164 -1.73 18.41 -11.62
CA ILE A 164 -1.07 19.19 -12.65
C ILE A 164 -1.38 20.66 -12.33
N LYS A 165 -0.33 21.48 -12.22
CA LYS A 165 -0.46 22.92 -11.95
C LYS A 165 -0.95 23.64 -13.21
N GLU A 166 -2.02 24.42 -13.09
CA GLU A 166 -2.54 25.22 -14.20
C GLU A 166 -1.47 26.18 -14.75
N GLY A 167 -1.41 26.30 -16.08
CA GLY A 167 -0.43 27.14 -16.78
C GLY A 167 1.00 26.60 -16.77
N SER A 168 1.24 25.38 -16.27
CA SER A 168 2.54 24.74 -16.30
C SER A 168 2.88 24.11 -17.65
N ILE A 169 4.13 23.67 -17.80
CA ILE A 169 4.59 22.90 -18.98
C ILE A 169 3.65 21.73 -19.24
N ILE A 170 3.34 20.93 -18.22
CA ILE A 170 2.51 19.74 -18.39
C ILE A 170 1.05 20.08 -18.66
N ASP A 171 0.52 21.15 -18.07
CA ASP A 171 -0.86 21.58 -18.31
C ASP A 171 -1.14 21.89 -19.79
N SER A 172 -0.13 22.39 -20.51
CA SER A 172 -0.21 22.61 -21.96
C SER A 172 -0.28 21.31 -22.79
N LEU A 173 0.04 20.16 -22.19
CA LEU A 173 0.12 18.85 -22.85
C LEU A 173 -1.14 18.02 -22.57
N GLN A 174 -2.12 18.07 -23.47
CA GLN A 174 -3.42 17.37 -23.33
C GLN A 174 -3.34 15.85 -23.12
N TYR A 175 -2.20 15.22 -23.46
CA TYR A 175 -2.01 13.78 -23.37
C TYR A 175 -1.64 13.29 -21.97
N VAL A 176 -1.15 14.18 -21.10
CA VAL A 176 -0.77 13.88 -19.72
C VAL A 176 -1.95 14.23 -18.81
N GLN A 177 -2.42 13.25 -18.03
CA GLN A 177 -3.61 13.41 -17.20
C GLN A 177 -3.33 13.06 -15.74
N VAL A 178 -4.09 13.67 -14.83
CA VAL A 178 -4.13 13.24 -13.44
C VAL A 178 -4.54 11.76 -13.39
N GLY A 179 -3.81 10.97 -12.60
CA GLY A 179 -3.94 9.52 -12.50
C GLY A 179 -3.03 8.72 -13.43
N ASP A 180 -2.35 9.35 -14.39
CA ASP A 180 -1.38 8.64 -15.22
C ASP A 180 -0.20 8.15 -14.35
N HIS A 181 0.08 6.84 -14.42
CA HIS A 181 1.26 6.24 -13.80
C HIS A 181 2.50 6.53 -14.64
N ILE A 182 3.57 6.98 -13.99
CA ILE A 182 4.86 7.21 -14.63
C ILE A 182 5.62 5.88 -14.62
N GLU A 183 5.69 5.22 -15.78
CA GLU A 183 6.35 3.91 -15.90
C GLU A 183 7.85 4.06 -16.20
N LYS A 184 8.22 5.07 -17.02
CA LYS A 184 9.61 5.37 -17.39
C LYS A 184 9.86 6.86 -17.56
N ILE A 185 11.09 7.26 -17.22
CA ILE A 185 11.69 8.55 -17.58
C ILE A 185 12.87 8.22 -18.51
N ASP A 186 12.82 8.73 -19.73
CA ASP A 186 13.64 8.31 -20.86
C ASP A 186 13.61 6.78 -21.02
N ARG A 187 14.77 6.14 -20.86
CA ARG A 187 14.94 4.69 -20.96
C ARG A 187 14.90 3.98 -19.61
N VAL A 188 14.83 4.73 -18.51
CA VAL A 188 14.92 4.21 -17.15
C VAL A 188 13.52 3.92 -16.63
N SER A 189 13.26 2.66 -16.28
CA SER A 189 12.03 2.31 -15.57
C SER A 189 12.08 2.82 -14.14
N VAL A 190 10.96 3.38 -13.70
CA VAL A 190 10.78 3.87 -12.34
C VAL A 190 9.80 3.01 -11.54
N VAL A 191 9.37 1.87 -12.09
CA VAL A 191 8.61 0.87 -11.35
C VAL A 191 9.41 0.37 -10.16
N GLY A 192 8.78 0.32 -9.00
CA GLY A 192 9.39 -0.03 -7.72
C GLY A 192 9.98 1.16 -6.96
N ARG A 193 10.11 2.34 -7.59
CA ARG A 193 10.58 3.56 -6.92
C ARG A 193 9.46 4.27 -6.19
N ARG A 194 9.79 4.96 -5.11
CA ARG A 194 8.87 5.82 -4.38
C ARG A 194 8.65 7.14 -5.11
N HIS A 195 7.52 7.80 -4.83
CA HIS A 195 7.14 9.06 -5.47
C HIS A 195 8.21 10.15 -5.34
N PHE A 196 8.92 10.22 -4.22
CA PHE A 196 9.96 11.23 -3.99
C PHE A 196 11.19 11.01 -4.88
N GLU A 197 11.57 9.76 -5.14
CA GLU A 197 12.66 9.45 -6.07
C GLU A 197 12.29 9.84 -7.50
N VAL A 198 11.04 9.56 -7.91
CA VAL A 198 10.52 9.92 -9.23
C VAL A 198 10.44 11.44 -9.38
N ALA A 199 9.96 12.15 -8.35
CA ALA A 199 9.92 13.62 -8.33
C ALA A 199 11.33 14.22 -8.41
N ARG A 200 12.30 13.67 -7.67
CA ARG A 200 13.71 14.07 -7.74
C ARG A 200 14.29 13.89 -9.14
N MET A 201 14.08 12.74 -9.77
CA MET A 201 14.54 12.49 -11.14
C MET A 201 14.02 13.54 -12.12
N LEU A 202 12.73 13.91 -12.04
CA LEU A 202 12.13 14.93 -12.90
C LEU A 202 12.66 16.34 -12.62
N LYS A 203 12.93 16.64 -11.34
CA LYS A 203 13.53 17.90 -10.91
C LYS A 203 14.96 18.06 -11.42
N GLU A 204 15.75 16.98 -11.43
CA GLU A 204 17.16 16.95 -11.85
C GLU A 204 17.36 17.05 -13.37
N ILE A 205 16.33 16.82 -14.18
CA ILE A 205 16.41 17.02 -15.64
C ILE A 205 16.83 18.48 -15.92
N PRO A 206 17.89 18.72 -16.72
CA PRO A 206 18.34 20.07 -17.00
C PRO A 206 17.30 20.90 -17.76
N LYS A 207 17.17 22.18 -17.40
CA LYS A 207 16.39 23.14 -18.19
C LYS A 207 16.98 23.25 -19.59
N GLY A 208 16.11 23.23 -20.60
CA GLY A 208 16.44 23.19 -22.02
C GLY A 208 16.65 21.78 -22.58
N ALA A 209 16.73 20.75 -21.74
CA ALA A 209 16.80 19.37 -22.21
C ALA A 209 15.42 18.87 -22.65
N THR A 210 15.44 17.92 -23.58
CA THR A 210 14.29 17.15 -24.00
C THR A 210 14.39 15.75 -23.41
N PHE A 211 13.29 15.24 -22.86
CA PHE A 211 13.20 13.92 -22.25
C PHE A 211 11.88 13.26 -22.63
N THR A 212 11.83 11.93 -22.52
CA THR A 212 10.62 11.15 -22.82
C THR A 212 9.96 10.67 -21.54
N LEU A 213 8.64 10.77 -21.44
CA LEU A 213 7.85 10.09 -20.41
C LEU A 213 7.04 8.96 -21.02
N ARG A 214 7.16 7.77 -20.42
CA ARG A 214 6.23 6.67 -20.67
C ARG A 214 5.22 6.62 -19.54
N LEU A 215 3.97 6.85 -19.88
CA LEU A 215 2.84 6.93 -18.96
C LEU A 215 1.88 5.76 -19.18
N VAL A 216 1.17 5.34 -18.15
CA VAL A 216 0.07 4.36 -18.25
C VAL A 216 -1.18 4.97 -17.64
N GLU A 217 -2.21 5.21 -18.46
CA GLU A 217 -3.47 5.76 -17.95
C GLU A 217 -4.31 4.71 -17.25
N PRO A 218 -5.15 5.09 -16.27
CA PRO A 218 -6.15 4.18 -15.72
C PRO A 218 -7.16 3.78 -16.78
N LEU A 219 -7.63 2.53 -16.72
CA LEU A 219 -8.74 2.07 -17.58
C LEU A 219 -9.95 2.97 -17.39
N LYS A 220 -10.45 3.51 -18.51
CA LYS A 220 -11.66 4.34 -18.55
C LYS A 220 -12.87 3.44 -18.75
N ALA A 221 -13.98 3.73 -18.07
CA ALA A 221 -15.24 3.04 -18.30
C ALA A 221 -15.72 3.31 -19.74
N GLY A 222 -16.03 2.26 -20.49
CA GLY A 222 -16.70 2.38 -21.81
C GLY A 222 -18.18 2.79 -21.70
N PHE A 223 -18.72 2.80 -20.49
CA PHE A 223 -20.11 3.15 -20.18
C PHE A 223 -20.16 4.03 -18.93
N SER A 224 -19.77 5.30 -19.06
CA SER A 224 -19.67 6.31 -18.00
C SER A 224 -20.99 6.61 -17.23
N ASN A 225 -22.10 5.93 -17.55
CA ASN A 225 -23.45 6.28 -17.10
C ASN A 225 -24.16 5.18 -16.30
N ILE A 226 -23.52 4.06 -15.98
CA ILE A 226 -24.11 3.01 -15.12
C ILE A 226 -23.28 2.90 -13.85
N GLY A 227 -23.34 3.93 -13.02
CA GLY A 227 -22.87 3.83 -11.64
C GLY A 227 -23.78 2.89 -10.85
N PRO A 228 -23.27 2.24 -9.79
CA PRO A 228 -24.14 1.51 -8.87
C PRO A 228 -25.22 2.48 -8.38
N ARG A 229 -26.50 2.11 -8.58
CA ARG A 229 -27.62 2.86 -8.03
C ARG A 229 -27.44 2.90 -6.52
N SER A 230 -27.04 4.06 -5.99
CA SER A 230 -27.07 4.38 -4.57
C SER A 230 -28.54 4.42 -4.12
N GLY A 231 -29.16 3.25 -3.99
CA GLY A 231 -30.38 3.09 -3.24
C GLY A 231 -30.06 3.28 -1.77
N PRO A 232 -30.92 3.96 -0.98
CA PRO A 232 -30.71 4.12 0.45
C PRO A 232 -30.90 2.76 1.13
N ARG A 233 -29.87 1.93 1.14
CA ARG A 233 -29.77 0.79 2.06
C ARG A 233 -28.99 1.28 3.27
N GLN A 234 -29.72 1.58 4.33
CA GLN A 234 -29.18 1.55 5.68
C GLN A 234 -28.65 0.14 5.93
N SER A 235 -27.38 -0.07 5.60
CA SER A 235 -26.55 -1.08 6.25
C SER A 235 -26.58 -0.75 7.75
N LYS A 236 -27.03 -1.69 8.58
CA LYS A 236 -26.81 -1.60 10.03
C LYS A 236 -25.31 -1.80 10.25
N GLY A 237 -24.56 -0.70 10.18
CA GLY A 237 -23.11 -0.66 10.40
C GLY A 237 -22.76 -1.20 11.80
N TYR A 238 -21.71 -2.01 11.83
CA TYR A 238 -21.09 -2.49 13.06
C TYR A 238 -20.29 -1.32 13.66
N GLY A 239 -20.92 -0.55 14.56
CA GLY A 239 -20.26 0.48 15.37
C GLY A 239 -20.87 1.87 15.25
N ASN A 240 -20.63 2.72 16.25
CA ASN A 240 -20.76 4.18 16.10
C ASN A 240 -19.85 4.53 14.91
N GLY A 241 -20.39 4.97 13.76
CA GLY A 241 -19.68 5.19 12.48
C GLY A 241 -18.53 6.21 12.53
N LYS A 242 -17.53 5.95 13.37
CA LYS A 242 -16.37 6.77 13.71
C LYS A 242 -15.06 5.98 13.63
N GLY A 243 -15.11 4.66 13.43
CA GLY A 243 -13.93 3.82 13.28
C GLY A 243 -13.39 3.88 11.84
N THR A 244 -12.08 3.94 11.70
CA THR A 244 -11.36 3.78 10.44
C THR A 244 -10.33 2.66 10.58
N LEU A 245 -10.21 1.83 9.55
CA LEU A 245 -9.10 0.89 9.41
C LEU A 245 -7.89 1.65 8.91
N ARG A 246 -6.86 1.76 9.75
CA ARG A 246 -5.59 2.36 9.38
C ARG A 246 -4.60 1.32 8.88
N LEU A 247 -4.18 1.48 7.64
CA LEU A 247 -3.08 0.75 7.00
C LEU A 247 -1.79 1.57 7.20
N ARG A 248 -0.81 0.99 7.89
CA ARG A 248 0.51 1.61 8.09
C ARG A 248 1.52 0.97 7.13
N GLY A 249 2.51 1.73 6.66
CA GLY A 249 3.63 1.16 5.90
C GLY A 249 4.42 0.10 6.69
N ASN A 250 4.61 0.35 8.00
CA ASN A 250 5.47 -0.46 8.89
C ASN A 250 4.74 -0.96 10.16
N GLY A 251 3.59 -1.64 10.00
CA GLY A 251 2.92 -2.26 11.15
C GLY A 251 1.57 -2.91 10.82
N PRO A 252 0.97 -3.68 11.75
CA PRO A 252 -0.35 -4.26 11.56
C PRO A 252 -1.41 -3.16 11.51
N ALA A 253 -2.44 -3.36 10.67
CA ALA A 253 -3.56 -2.44 10.62
C ALA A 253 -4.31 -2.38 11.96
N GLN A 254 -4.74 -1.17 12.32
CA GLN A 254 -5.46 -0.92 13.57
C GLN A 254 -6.77 -0.19 13.28
N ILE A 255 -7.79 -0.45 14.10
CA ILE A 255 -9.00 0.36 14.09
C ILE A 255 -8.72 1.57 14.96
N GLU A 256 -8.65 2.75 14.34
CA GLU A 256 -8.45 4.04 15.01
C GLU A 256 -9.72 4.88 14.86
N GLU A 257 -9.86 5.91 15.69
CA GLU A 257 -10.85 6.96 15.41
C GLU A 257 -10.39 7.81 14.23
N LEU A 258 -11.35 8.38 13.50
CA LEU A 258 -11.02 9.36 12.45
C LEU A 258 -10.14 10.48 13.02
N PRO A 259 -9.14 10.96 12.25
CA PRO A 259 -8.38 12.16 12.58
C PRO A 259 -9.33 13.29 12.97
N ASP A 260 -8.99 13.98 14.06
CA ASP A 260 -9.74 15.19 14.42
C ASP A 260 -9.48 16.32 13.40
N ALA A 261 -10.29 17.37 13.46
CA ALA A 261 -10.20 18.47 12.51
C ALA A 261 -8.83 19.20 12.55
N SER A 262 -8.16 19.20 13.71
CA SER A 262 -6.84 19.84 13.87
C SER A 262 -5.75 19.02 13.20
N MET A 263 -5.76 17.70 13.43
CA MET A 263 -4.86 16.75 12.79
C MET A 263 -5.04 16.76 11.27
N GLN A 264 -6.28 16.76 10.78
CA GLN A 264 -6.53 16.84 9.34
C GLN A 264 -5.98 18.13 8.74
N LEU A 265 -6.21 19.28 9.39
CA LEU A 265 -5.67 20.56 8.94
C LEU A 265 -4.14 20.57 8.97
N ALA A 266 -3.51 19.94 9.96
CA ALA A 266 -2.06 19.80 10.02
C ALA A 266 -1.52 18.95 8.86
N ILE A 267 -2.13 17.79 8.61
CA ILE A 267 -1.79 16.90 7.50
C ILE A 267 -1.88 17.63 6.15
N ASP A 268 -2.91 18.44 5.96
CA ASP A 268 -3.10 19.22 4.74
C ASP A 268 -2.01 20.29 4.56
N ASN A 269 -1.60 20.97 5.65
CA ASN A 269 -0.52 21.96 5.62
C ASN A 269 0.85 21.32 5.40
N ILE A 270 1.14 20.19 6.07
CA ILE A 270 2.35 19.40 5.85
C ILE A 270 2.43 18.99 4.36
N ASN A 271 1.34 18.47 3.81
CA ASN A 271 1.27 18.10 2.39
C ASN A 271 1.50 19.29 1.45
N ALA A 272 0.95 20.47 1.77
CA ALA A 272 1.21 21.68 0.98
C ALA A 272 2.70 22.08 1.02
N SER A 273 3.36 21.93 2.17
CA SER A 273 4.79 22.18 2.31
C SER A 273 5.63 21.17 1.53
N LEU A 274 5.33 19.87 1.64
CA LEU A 274 5.96 18.79 0.86
C LEU A 274 5.81 18.98 -0.65
N GLU A 275 4.64 19.45 -1.09
CA GLU A 275 4.37 19.74 -2.50
C GLU A 275 5.23 20.88 -3.01
N ASN A 276 5.42 21.94 -2.22
CA ASN A 276 6.28 23.07 -2.58
C ASN A 276 7.77 22.69 -2.57
N PHE A 277 8.20 21.88 -1.59
CA PHE A 277 9.60 21.55 -1.39
C PHE A 277 10.09 20.46 -2.38
N MET A 278 9.30 19.41 -2.57
CA MET A 278 9.69 18.19 -3.31
C MET A 278 8.80 17.87 -4.51
N GLY A 279 7.65 18.54 -4.67
CA GLY A 279 6.68 18.18 -5.72
C GLY A 279 5.93 16.88 -5.43
N ILE A 280 5.78 16.54 -4.15
CA ILE A 280 5.13 15.30 -3.71
C ILE A 280 3.92 15.59 -2.83
N ASN A 281 2.95 14.67 -2.80
CA ASN A 281 1.81 14.77 -1.90
C ASN A 281 1.37 13.36 -1.46
N ASP A 282 1.70 13.02 -0.22
CA ASP A 282 1.49 11.70 0.37
C ASP A 282 0.88 11.88 1.77
N THR A 283 -0.38 11.48 1.90
CA THR A 283 -1.15 11.58 3.13
C THR A 283 -0.60 10.67 4.23
N GLU A 284 -0.08 9.50 3.88
CA GLU A 284 0.47 8.56 4.86
C GLU A 284 1.78 9.11 5.42
N LEU A 285 2.67 9.60 4.55
CA LEU A 285 3.88 10.32 4.93
C LEU A 285 3.58 11.53 5.83
N ALA A 286 2.65 12.40 5.43
CA ALA A 286 2.29 13.58 6.22
C ALA A 286 1.73 13.21 7.60
N THR A 287 0.99 12.10 7.68
CA THR A 287 0.50 11.58 8.95
C THR A 287 1.63 11.04 9.82
N GLN A 288 2.60 10.33 9.24
CA GLN A 288 3.79 9.88 9.98
C GLN A 288 4.60 11.05 10.54
N ILE A 289 4.79 12.11 9.76
CA ILE A 289 5.47 13.34 10.18
C ILE A 289 4.76 13.95 11.41
N TRP A 290 3.43 14.05 11.36
CA TRP A 290 2.62 14.53 12.49
C TRP A 290 2.80 13.68 13.75
N GLU A 291 2.73 12.35 13.60
CA GLU A 291 2.87 11.40 14.72
C GLU A 291 4.28 11.44 15.33
N LYS A 292 5.33 11.60 14.53
CA LYS A 292 6.71 11.71 15.02
C LYS A 292 6.97 12.96 15.86
N ALA A 293 6.18 14.00 15.66
CA ALA A 293 6.23 15.20 16.49
C ALA A 293 5.52 15.02 17.83
N GLU A 294 4.71 13.97 18.04
CA GLU A 294 3.97 13.76 19.28
C GLU A 294 4.93 13.61 20.48
N GLY A 295 4.62 14.30 21.57
CA GLY A 295 5.47 14.33 22.77
C GLY A 295 6.79 15.12 22.62
N LYS A 296 7.06 15.73 21.47
CA LYS A 296 8.23 16.60 21.26
C LYS A 296 7.97 18.02 21.73
N SER A 297 9.02 18.69 22.23
CA SER A 297 8.92 20.02 22.84
C SER A 297 9.53 21.14 22.00
N ASN A 298 10.45 20.79 21.10
CA ASN A 298 11.21 21.74 20.30
C ASN A 298 11.61 21.12 18.94
N SER A 299 12.09 21.95 18.01
CA SER A 299 12.49 21.52 16.66
C SER A 299 13.68 20.58 16.64
N MET A 300 14.57 20.62 17.64
CA MET A 300 15.73 19.74 17.73
C MET A 300 15.29 18.31 18.10
N ASP A 301 14.43 18.15 19.12
CA ASP A 301 13.88 16.85 19.49
C ASP A 301 13.07 16.22 18.35
N PHE A 302 12.44 17.08 17.53
CA PHE A 302 11.71 16.68 16.35
C PHE A 302 12.64 16.25 15.21
N ALA A 303 13.69 17.03 14.91
CA ALA A 303 14.71 16.65 13.94
C ALA A 303 15.32 15.28 14.28
N GLU A 304 15.72 15.09 15.54
CA GLU A 304 16.24 13.80 16.03
C GLU A 304 15.22 12.66 15.86
N ALA A 305 13.91 12.94 16.00
CA ALA A 305 12.88 11.93 15.80
C ALA A 305 12.66 11.54 14.33
N ILE A 306 12.88 12.49 13.42
CA ILE A 306 12.84 12.28 11.96
C ILE A 306 14.06 11.46 11.55
N ASP A 307 15.26 11.87 11.98
CA ASP A 307 16.53 11.20 11.66
C ASP A 307 16.58 9.77 12.20
N ASN A 308 16.01 9.51 13.38
CA ASN A 308 15.90 8.17 13.95
C ASN A 308 14.70 7.37 13.41
N SER A 309 14.30 7.58 12.16
CA SER A 309 13.16 6.90 11.56
C SER A 309 13.34 6.70 10.05
N ASP A 310 12.42 5.95 9.44
CA ASP A 310 12.39 5.75 7.97
C ASP A 310 12.19 7.06 7.19
N LEU A 311 11.92 8.18 7.89
CA LEU A 311 11.81 9.51 7.30
C LEU A 311 13.18 10.15 6.99
N GLU A 312 14.28 9.61 7.52
CA GLU A 312 15.65 10.06 7.20
C GLU A 312 15.94 9.92 5.69
N GLU A 313 15.38 8.90 5.03
CA GLU A 313 15.58 8.63 3.60
C GLU A 313 15.12 9.79 2.70
N PHE A 314 14.18 10.61 3.18
CA PHE A 314 13.68 11.77 2.44
C PHE A 314 14.68 12.93 2.40
N GLY A 315 15.70 12.92 3.28
CA GLY A 315 16.77 13.92 3.28
C GLY A 315 16.27 15.35 3.47
N PHE A 316 15.33 15.56 4.39
CA PHE A 316 14.82 16.88 4.72
C PHE A 316 15.95 17.79 5.23
N THR A 317 15.96 19.05 4.80
CA THR A 317 16.94 20.02 5.28
C THR A 317 16.52 20.54 6.66
N ASP A 318 17.47 20.97 7.48
CA ASP A 318 17.21 21.55 8.81
C ASP A 318 16.17 22.69 8.74
N ASP A 319 16.30 23.59 7.77
CA ASP A 319 15.35 24.69 7.54
C ASP A 319 13.92 24.17 7.28
N PHE A 320 13.79 23.06 6.55
CA PHE A 320 12.50 22.46 6.24
C PHE A 320 11.91 21.73 7.46
N ILE A 321 12.74 21.07 8.26
CA ILE A 321 12.31 20.47 9.53
C ILE A 321 11.80 21.55 10.50
N ILE A 322 12.45 22.71 10.55
CA ILE A 322 11.99 23.86 11.35
C ILE A 322 10.64 24.38 10.84
N GLU A 323 10.45 24.47 9.51
CA GLU A 323 9.17 24.85 8.90
C GLU A 323 8.06 23.86 9.28
N LEU A 324 8.30 22.55 9.12
CA LEU A 324 7.35 21.50 9.51
C LEU A 324 6.99 21.57 11.00
N TRP A 325 8.00 21.75 11.86
CA TRP A 325 7.78 21.94 13.29
C TRP A 325 6.89 23.15 13.58
N GLY A 326 7.14 24.29 12.92
CA GLY A 326 6.30 25.48 12.99
C GLY A 326 4.83 25.17 12.65
N MET A 327 4.59 24.50 11.52
CA MET A 327 3.24 24.10 11.10
C MET A 327 2.54 23.19 12.11
N ILE A 328 3.26 22.24 12.68
CA ILE A 328 2.72 21.31 13.67
C ILE A 328 2.36 22.04 14.97
N THR A 329 3.23 22.93 15.46
CA THR A 329 2.93 23.72 16.66
C THR A 329 1.77 24.69 16.45
N ASP A 330 1.69 25.33 15.29
CA ASP A 330 0.55 26.18 14.93
C ASP A 330 -0.77 25.39 14.89
N ALA A 331 -0.76 24.14 14.41
CA ALA A 331 -1.93 23.29 14.42
C ALA A 331 -2.37 22.94 15.85
N ARG A 332 -1.42 22.53 16.69
CA ARG A 332 -1.65 22.17 18.10
C ARG A 332 -2.24 23.31 18.90
N ASP A 333 -1.75 24.52 18.65
CA ASP A 333 -2.22 25.73 19.32
C ASP A 333 -3.50 26.32 18.69
N GLY A 334 -4.08 25.66 17.68
CA GLY A 334 -5.28 26.14 16.98
C GLY A 334 -5.07 27.44 16.21
N ARG A 335 -3.82 27.77 15.86
CA ARG A 335 -3.44 28.97 15.11
C ARG A 335 -3.64 28.81 13.60
N LEU A 336 -3.72 27.57 13.11
CA LEU A 336 -4.03 27.31 11.71
C LEU A 336 -5.49 27.66 11.40
N LYS A 337 -5.68 28.50 10.38
CA LYS A 337 -7.00 28.81 9.82
C LYS A 337 -7.28 27.90 8.61
N PRO A 338 -8.51 27.42 8.44
CA PRO A 338 -8.91 26.81 7.16
C PRO A 338 -8.65 27.82 6.04
N LYS A 339 -7.96 27.39 4.99
CA LYS A 339 -7.74 28.21 3.79
C LYS A 339 -8.97 28.25 2.90
#